data_AF-L7RDE4-F1
#
_entry.id   AF-L7RDE4-F1
#
_cell.length_a   1.000
_cell.length_b   1.000
_cell.length_c   1.000
_cell.angle_alpha   90.00
_cell.angle_beta   90.00
_cell.angle_gamma   90.00
#
_symmetry.space_group_name_H-M   'P 1'
#
loop_
_entity.id
_entity.type
_entity.pdbx_description
1 polymer ?
#
loop_
_entity_poly.entity_id
_entity_poly.type
_entity_poly.pdbx_seq_one_letter_code
_entity_poly.pdbx_strand_id
1 'polypeptide(L)'
;CQDVVVSNSPVGSQFPFSGIDDRENWPVVFYNRTCQCQGNFMGYNCGECKFGYRGPNCTERRTVIRKEIFKLTTAEKDKFIAYLNLAKHTTSQDFVIATGTYEQMNNGSDPLFADINVYDLFVWLHYYASRDAFLEGDAVWENIDFAHEAPGFAPWHRFFLLLWEREIQKMAGDEDFTIPYWDW
;
A
#
# COMPACT_ATOMS: atom_id res chain seq x y z
N CYS A 1 -1.93 11.00 -17.91
CA CYS A 1 -1.07 9.79 -17.90
C CYS A 1 0.34 10.23 -18.32
N GLN A 2 1.35 9.91 -17.52
CA GLN A 2 2.75 10.29 -17.74
C GLN A 2 3.66 9.06 -17.57
N ASP A 3 4.91 9.17 -18.01
CA ASP A 3 5.91 8.13 -17.78
C ASP A 3 6.30 8.07 -16.28
N VAL A 4 6.56 6.86 -15.80
CA VAL A 4 7.06 6.61 -14.45
C VAL A 4 8.46 7.20 -14.31
N VAL A 5 8.70 7.88 -13.20
CA VAL A 5 10.03 8.42 -12.84
C VAL A 5 10.61 7.55 -11.74
N VAL A 6 11.73 6.87 -12.04
CA VAL A 6 12.47 6.05 -11.09
C VAL A 6 13.65 6.83 -10.51
N SER A 7 14.05 6.49 -9.28
CA SER A 7 15.26 7.05 -8.66
C SER A 7 16.52 6.60 -9.40
N ASN A 8 17.42 7.53 -9.73
CA ASN A 8 18.77 7.24 -10.24
C ASN A 8 19.82 7.15 -9.13
N SER A 9 19.39 7.06 -7.86
CA SER A 9 20.31 6.96 -6.72
C SER A 9 20.98 5.59 -6.68
N PRO A 10 22.24 5.49 -6.22
CA PRO A 10 22.89 4.19 -6.06
C PRO A 10 22.17 3.35 -5.01
N VAL A 11 22.07 2.04 -5.28
CA VAL A 11 21.54 1.05 -4.33
C VAL A 11 22.65 0.51 -3.42
N GLY A 12 22.27 0.00 -2.25
CA GLY A 12 23.23 -0.60 -1.32
C GLY A 12 23.82 -1.90 -1.88
N SER A 13 25.08 -2.20 -1.52
CA SER A 13 25.78 -3.42 -1.98
C SER A 13 25.28 -4.72 -1.32
N GLN A 14 24.27 -4.64 -0.45
CA GLN A 14 23.69 -5.76 0.29
C GLN A 14 22.93 -6.74 -0.63
N PHE A 15 22.35 -6.21 -1.72
CA PHE A 15 21.71 -7.01 -2.75
C PHE A 15 22.62 -7.07 -3.99
N PRO A 16 23.31 -8.20 -4.24
CA PRO A 16 24.33 -8.29 -5.27
C PRO A 16 23.77 -8.63 -6.67
N PHE A 17 22.45 -8.71 -6.81
CA PHE A 17 21.78 -9.12 -8.06
C PHE A 17 21.17 -7.92 -8.78
N SER A 18 20.82 -8.12 -10.05
CA SER A 18 20.08 -7.14 -10.83
C SER A 18 19.15 -7.82 -11.82
N GLY A 19 17.92 -7.31 -11.92
CA GLY A 19 16.90 -7.79 -12.85
C GLY A 19 16.32 -9.15 -12.48
N ILE A 20 16.39 -9.55 -11.20
CA ILE A 20 15.86 -10.82 -10.72
C ILE A 20 14.62 -10.66 -9.84
N ASP A 21 14.39 -9.47 -9.28
CA ASP A 21 13.23 -9.21 -8.44
C ASP A 21 12.34 -8.14 -9.05
N ASP A 22 11.05 -8.46 -9.21
CA ASP A 22 10.02 -7.58 -9.77
C ASP A 22 9.90 -6.21 -9.04
N ARG A 23 10.43 -6.12 -7.82
CA ARG A 23 10.43 -4.92 -6.98
C ARG A 23 11.57 -3.95 -7.29
N GLU A 24 12.56 -4.38 -8.06
CA GLU A 24 13.64 -3.50 -8.52
C GLU A 24 13.07 -2.37 -9.39
N ASN A 25 13.52 -1.14 -9.15
CA ASN A 25 13.06 0.04 -9.89
C ASN A 25 11.52 0.17 -9.95
N TRP A 26 10.83 -0.28 -8.89
CA TRP A 26 9.38 -0.31 -8.84
C TRP A 26 8.74 1.00 -9.33
N PRO A 27 7.70 0.95 -10.19
CA PRO A 27 6.95 -0.23 -10.66
C PRO A 27 7.27 -0.73 -12.09
N VAL A 28 8.43 -0.38 -12.66
CA VAL A 28 8.65 -0.46 -14.13
C VAL A 28 8.60 -1.84 -14.75
N VAL A 29 8.75 -2.91 -13.95
CA VAL A 29 8.57 -4.30 -14.42
C VAL A 29 7.15 -4.55 -14.93
N PHE A 30 6.14 -3.96 -14.28
CA PHE A 30 4.74 -4.16 -14.66
C PHE A 30 4.22 -3.05 -15.57
N TYR A 31 4.58 -1.78 -15.31
CA TYR A 31 4.09 -0.65 -16.08
C TYR A 31 5.04 0.54 -16.03
N ASN A 32 5.18 1.21 -17.17
CA ASN A 32 6.04 2.37 -17.35
C ASN A 32 5.28 3.71 -17.42
N ARG A 33 3.95 3.68 -17.28
CA ARG A 33 3.09 4.88 -17.31
C ARG A 33 2.02 4.83 -16.22
N THR A 34 1.76 5.96 -15.58
CA THR A 34 0.75 6.09 -14.52
C THR A 34 -0.05 7.38 -14.63
N CYS A 35 -1.14 7.46 -13.86
CA CYS A 35 -1.92 8.70 -13.73
C CYS A 35 -1.10 9.80 -13.02
N GLN A 36 -1.22 11.03 -13.53
CA GLN A 36 -0.70 12.23 -12.89
C GLN A 36 -1.88 13.14 -12.60
N CYS A 37 -2.19 13.28 -11.32
CA CYS A 37 -3.35 14.05 -10.88
C CYS A 37 -3.00 15.53 -10.74
N GLN A 38 -3.95 16.39 -11.09
CA GLN A 38 -3.79 17.84 -11.04
C GLN A 38 -4.24 18.38 -9.67
N GLY A 39 -3.67 19.51 -9.24
CA GLY A 39 -4.09 20.19 -8.02
C GLY A 39 -4.06 19.29 -6.77
N ASN A 40 -5.20 19.18 -6.08
CA ASN A 40 -5.37 18.37 -4.87
C ASN A 40 -6.02 16.99 -5.12
N PHE A 41 -6.17 16.58 -6.37
CA PHE A 41 -6.66 15.25 -6.70
C PHE A 41 -5.55 14.19 -6.53
N MET A 42 -5.95 12.94 -6.24
CA MET A 42 -5.10 11.75 -6.08
C MET A 42 -5.88 10.47 -6.43
N GLY A 43 -5.27 9.31 -6.18
CA GLY A 43 -5.85 8.00 -6.45
C GLY A 43 -5.39 7.44 -7.79
N TYR A 44 -5.59 6.14 -8.01
CA TYR A 44 -5.12 5.45 -9.22
C TYR A 44 -5.73 6.02 -10.51
N ASN A 45 -6.94 6.60 -10.43
CA ASN A 45 -7.67 7.23 -11.53
C ASN A 45 -7.88 8.74 -11.35
N CYS A 46 -7.20 9.37 -10.37
CA CYS A 46 -7.41 10.78 -10.00
C CYS A 46 -8.82 11.15 -9.49
N GLY A 47 -9.62 10.17 -9.08
CA GLY A 47 -10.97 10.36 -8.54
C GLY A 47 -11.04 10.65 -7.04
N GLU A 48 -9.89 10.69 -6.35
CA GLU A 48 -9.81 10.92 -4.90
C GLU A 48 -9.11 12.25 -4.57
N CYS A 49 -9.11 12.63 -3.30
CA CYS A 49 -8.44 13.84 -2.81
C CYS A 49 -7.19 13.51 -2.01
N LYS A 50 -6.13 14.31 -2.18
CA LYS A 50 -4.88 14.22 -1.40
C LYS A 50 -5.19 14.11 0.09
N PHE A 51 -4.38 13.34 0.83
CA PHE A 51 -4.50 13.26 2.29
C PHE A 51 -4.58 14.64 2.92
N GLY A 52 -5.60 14.86 3.75
CA GLY A 52 -5.91 16.17 4.35
C GLY A 52 -6.83 17.07 3.52
N TYR A 53 -7.36 16.59 2.40
CA TYR A 53 -8.38 17.25 1.60
C TYR A 53 -9.60 16.35 1.38
N ARG A 54 -10.78 16.96 1.21
CA ARG A 54 -12.02 16.26 0.86
C ARG A 54 -12.94 17.14 0.00
N GLY A 55 -14.15 16.62 -0.23
CA GLY A 55 -15.19 17.26 -1.03
C GLY A 55 -15.01 16.98 -2.53
N PRO A 56 -16.04 17.22 -3.34
CA PRO A 56 -16.05 16.84 -4.76
C PRO A 56 -14.95 17.51 -5.59
N ASN A 57 -14.41 18.64 -5.11
CA ASN A 57 -13.35 19.40 -5.77
C ASN A 57 -12.01 19.37 -5.03
N CYS A 58 -11.87 18.58 -3.95
CA CYS A 58 -10.65 18.49 -3.15
C CYS A 58 -10.11 19.83 -2.62
N THR A 59 -11.01 20.75 -2.27
CA THR A 59 -10.68 22.10 -1.76
C THR A 59 -10.88 22.24 -0.26
N GLU A 60 -11.68 21.36 0.35
CA GLU A 60 -11.95 21.40 1.78
C GLU A 60 -10.78 20.77 2.53
N ARG A 61 -10.12 21.56 3.38
CA ARG A 61 -9.07 21.05 4.26
C ARG A 61 -9.67 20.24 5.40
N ARG A 62 -8.95 19.20 5.78
CA ARG A 62 -9.38 18.25 6.79
C ARG A 62 -8.20 17.82 7.65
N THR A 63 -8.40 17.89 8.95
CA THR A 63 -7.45 17.37 9.94
C THR A 63 -8.19 16.36 10.81
N VAL A 64 -7.65 15.15 10.87
CA VAL A 64 -8.15 14.08 11.74
C VAL A 64 -7.14 13.79 12.84
N ILE A 65 -7.63 13.31 13.99
CA ILE A 65 -6.80 13.05 15.17
C ILE A 65 -6.81 11.55 15.43
N ARG A 66 -5.67 10.90 15.23
CA ARG A 66 -5.42 9.53 15.70
C ARG A 66 -5.27 9.56 17.22
N LYS A 67 -6.21 8.98 17.95
CA LYS A 67 -6.24 8.94 19.41
C LYS A 67 -5.49 7.72 19.94
N GLU A 68 -5.07 7.80 21.19
CA GLU A 68 -4.56 6.65 21.94
C GLU A 68 -5.71 5.65 22.19
N ILE A 69 -5.47 4.35 21.99
CA ILE A 69 -6.50 3.30 22.00
C ILE A 69 -7.16 3.11 23.38
N PHE A 70 -6.41 3.23 24.48
CA PHE A 70 -6.97 3.11 25.82
C PHE A 70 -7.85 4.31 26.22
N LYS A 71 -7.59 5.50 25.66
CA LYS A 71 -8.38 6.73 25.85
C LYS A 71 -9.65 6.82 25.00
N LEU A 72 -9.90 5.86 24.11
CA LEU A 72 -11.15 5.78 23.36
C LEU A 72 -12.35 5.45 24.27
N THR A 73 -13.51 6.03 23.97
CA THR A 73 -14.80 5.61 24.54
C THR A 73 -15.15 4.18 24.12
N THR A 74 -16.07 3.52 24.84
CA THR A 74 -16.55 2.18 24.47
C THR A 74 -17.09 2.15 23.04
N ALA A 75 -17.90 3.14 22.65
CA ALA A 75 -18.44 3.22 21.30
C ALA A 75 -17.36 3.40 20.21
N GLU A 76 -16.30 4.15 20.49
CA GLU A 76 -15.16 4.29 19.56
C GLU A 76 -14.38 2.98 19.42
N LYS A 77 -14.18 2.24 20.53
CA LYS A 77 -13.53 0.92 20.52
C LYS A 77 -14.35 -0.09 19.73
N ASP A 78 -15.66 -0.16 19.99
CA ASP A 78 -16.57 -1.05 19.29
C ASP A 78 -16.61 -0.74 17.78
N LYS A 79 -16.65 0.55 17.42
CA LYS A 79 -16.56 0.99 16.01
C LYS A 79 -15.26 0.52 15.37
N PHE A 80 -14.11 0.75 16.03
CA PHE A 80 -12.80 0.35 15.51
C PHE A 80 -12.74 -1.16 15.25
N ILE A 81 -13.14 -1.99 16.22
CA ILE A 81 -13.15 -3.45 16.08
C ILE A 81 -14.12 -3.89 14.97
N ALA A 82 -15.31 -3.29 14.91
CA ALA A 82 -16.30 -3.59 13.87
C ALA A 82 -15.77 -3.28 12.47
N TYR A 83 -15.07 -2.16 12.28
CA TYR A 83 -14.51 -1.78 10.99
C TYR A 83 -13.33 -2.65 10.58
N LEU A 84 -12.47 -3.08 11.51
CA LEU A 84 -11.44 -4.06 11.21
C LEU A 84 -12.04 -5.41 10.79
N ASN A 85 -13.08 -5.87 11.50
CA ASN A 85 -13.77 -7.10 11.15
C ASN A 85 -14.45 -6.99 9.77
N LEU A 86 -15.09 -5.86 9.48
CA LEU A 86 -15.68 -5.60 8.16
C LEU A 86 -14.62 -5.59 7.06
N ALA A 87 -13.47 -4.95 7.29
CA ALA A 87 -12.35 -4.92 6.35
C ALA A 87 -11.80 -6.33 6.05
N LYS A 88 -11.80 -7.22 7.03
CA LYS A 88 -11.39 -8.62 6.84
C LYS A 88 -12.37 -9.44 6.00
N HIS A 89 -13.62 -9.02 5.90
CA HIS A 89 -14.68 -9.74 5.18
C HIS A 89 -15.21 -9.01 3.93
N THR A 90 -14.63 -7.87 3.58
CA THR A 90 -15.05 -7.08 2.42
C THR A 90 -13.96 -7.11 1.35
N THR A 91 -14.28 -7.62 0.16
CA THR A 91 -13.38 -7.61 -0.99
C THR A 91 -13.02 -6.18 -1.40
N SER A 92 -11.73 -5.92 -1.57
CA SER A 92 -11.19 -4.68 -2.12
C SER A 92 -11.80 -4.41 -3.50
N GLN A 93 -12.30 -3.19 -3.71
CA GLN A 93 -12.94 -2.80 -4.97
C GLN A 93 -11.94 -2.22 -5.98
N ASP A 94 -10.82 -1.68 -5.49
CA ASP A 94 -9.86 -0.95 -6.32
C ASP A 94 -8.55 -1.72 -6.57
N PHE A 95 -8.25 -2.71 -5.72
CA PHE A 95 -6.99 -3.47 -5.79
C PHE A 95 -7.23 -4.97 -5.77
N VAL A 96 -6.46 -5.67 -6.60
CA VAL A 96 -6.21 -7.10 -6.58
C VAL A 96 -4.73 -7.34 -6.30
N ILE A 97 -4.36 -8.57 -5.92
CA ILE A 97 -2.96 -8.93 -5.66
C ILE A 97 -2.41 -9.86 -6.73
N ALA A 98 -1.12 -9.75 -7.00
CA ALA A 98 -0.41 -10.72 -7.80
C ALA A 98 -0.22 -12.03 -7.01
N THR A 99 -0.48 -13.17 -7.66
CA THR A 99 -0.29 -14.51 -7.08
C THR A 99 0.92 -15.25 -7.65
N GLY A 100 1.64 -14.63 -8.58
CA GLY A 100 2.90 -15.11 -9.15
C GLY A 100 3.84 -13.95 -9.53
N THR A 101 5.07 -14.28 -9.91
CA THR A 101 6.06 -13.30 -10.43
C THR A 101 5.71 -12.86 -11.85
N TYR A 102 6.31 -11.75 -12.31
CA TYR A 102 6.12 -11.27 -13.68
C TYR A 102 6.52 -12.31 -14.73
N GLU A 103 7.58 -13.07 -14.47
CA GLU A 103 8.01 -14.19 -15.31
C GLU A 103 6.95 -15.30 -15.36
N GLN A 104 6.39 -15.70 -14.21
CA GLN A 104 5.31 -16.68 -14.14
C GLN A 104 4.04 -16.21 -14.87
N MET A 105 3.85 -14.89 -14.99
CA MET A 105 2.77 -14.30 -15.80
C MET A 105 3.08 -14.26 -17.31
N ASN A 106 4.11 -14.98 -17.78
CA ASN A 106 4.57 -14.96 -19.17
C ASN A 106 4.80 -13.51 -19.67
N ASN A 107 5.55 -12.73 -18.87
CA ASN A 107 5.81 -11.31 -19.10
C ASN A 107 4.52 -10.49 -19.29
N GLY A 108 3.51 -10.79 -18.47
CA GLY A 108 2.22 -10.10 -18.44
C GLY A 108 1.18 -10.59 -19.46
N SER A 109 1.49 -11.61 -20.27
CA SER A 109 0.52 -12.19 -21.22
C SER A 109 -0.47 -13.17 -20.56
N ASP A 110 -0.11 -13.73 -19.40
CA ASP A 110 -0.96 -14.62 -18.60
C ASP A 110 -1.12 -14.04 -17.18
N PRO A 111 -2.10 -13.16 -16.95
CA PRO A 111 -2.20 -12.40 -15.70
C PRO A 111 -2.60 -13.28 -14.51
N LEU A 112 -1.72 -13.35 -13.50
CA LEU A 112 -1.96 -14.09 -12.26
C LEU A 112 -2.36 -13.12 -11.12
N PHE A 113 -3.66 -12.81 -11.05
CA PHE A 113 -4.22 -11.97 -10.00
C PHE A 113 -5.36 -12.66 -9.25
N ALA A 114 -5.53 -12.28 -7.98
CA ALA A 114 -6.64 -12.72 -7.16
C ALA A 114 -7.28 -11.55 -6.40
N ASP A 115 -8.59 -11.65 -6.22
CA ASP A 115 -9.33 -10.81 -5.30
C ASP A 115 -8.80 -10.98 -3.86
N ILE A 116 -8.86 -9.90 -3.09
CA ILE A 116 -8.43 -9.89 -1.70
C ILE A 116 -9.35 -9.00 -0.87
N ASN A 117 -9.52 -9.29 0.42
CA ASN A 117 -10.24 -8.38 1.31
C ASN A 117 -9.39 -7.17 1.70
N VAL A 118 -10.04 -6.09 2.13
CA VAL A 118 -9.37 -4.83 2.48
C VAL A 118 -8.30 -5.03 3.55
N TYR A 119 -8.53 -5.86 4.57
CA TYR A 119 -7.52 -6.10 5.61
C TYR A 119 -6.31 -6.85 5.07
N ASP A 120 -6.54 -7.94 4.34
CA ASP A 120 -5.47 -8.79 3.81
C ASP A 120 -4.70 -8.14 2.67
N LEU A 121 -5.28 -7.15 1.97
CA LEU A 121 -4.53 -6.32 1.02
C LEU A 121 -3.33 -5.67 1.71
N PHE A 122 -3.52 -5.12 2.91
CA PHE A 122 -2.45 -4.48 3.67
C PHE A 122 -1.50 -5.51 4.30
N VAL A 123 -1.98 -6.70 4.64
CA VAL A 123 -1.08 -7.81 5.00
C VAL A 123 -0.19 -8.19 3.81
N TRP A 124 -0.78 -8.33 2.62
CA TRP A 124 -0.07 -8.71 1.40
C TRP A 124 0.92 -7.62 0.95
N LEU A 125 0.57 -6.34 1.03
CA LEU A 125 1.47 -5.24 0.68
C LEU A 125 2.75 -5.25 1.53
N HIS A 126 2.61 -5.50 2.84
CA HIS A 126 3.74 -5.61 3.76
C HIS A 126 4.57 -6.87 3.48
N TYR A 127 3.92 -8.02 3.31
CA TYR A 127 4.57 -9.26 2.89
C TYR A 127 5.34 -9.07 1.57
N TYR A 128 4.73 -8.49 0.55
CA TYR A 128 5.37 -8.30 -0.75
C TYR A 128 6.57 -7.36 -0.67
N ALA A 129 6.52 -6.32 0.17
CA ALA A 129 7.67 -5.43 0.39
C ALA A 129 8.82 -6.11 1.16
N SER A 130 8.51 -7.06 2.04
CA SER A 130 9.48 -7.64 2.99
C SER A 130 9.89 -9.08 2.66
N ARG A 131 9.26 -9.74 1.66
CA ARG A 131 9.62 -11.12 1.28
C ARG A 131 11.04 -11.18 0.71
N ASP A 132 11.65 -12.36 0.81
CA ASP A 132 12.92 -12.68 0.17
C ASP A 132 12.84 -12.55 -1.35
N ALA A 133 13.98 -12.34 -2.00
CA ALA A 133 14.08 -12.41 -3.46
C ALA A 133 14.24 -13.86 -3.92
N PHE A 134 13.49 -14.27 -4.93
CA PHE A 134 13.60 -15.61 -5.50
C PHE A 134 14.86 -15.72 -6.38
N LEU A 135 15.54 -16.85 -6.29
CA LEU A 135 16.71 -17.21 -7.10
C LEU A 135 16.41 -18.48 -7.92
N GLU A 136 17.31 -18.80 -8.84
CA GLU A 136 17.22 -20.05 -9.61
C GLU A 136 17.23 -21.29 -8.70
N GLY A 137 16.51 -22.34 -9.10
CA GLY A 137 16.50 -23.62 -8.40
C GLY A 137 15.79 -23.58 -7.03
N ASP A 138 14.74 -22.75 -6.91
CA ASP A 138 13.92 -22.58 -5.69
C ASP A 138 14.70 -22.02 -4.48
N ALA A 139 15.90 -21.47 -4.70
CA ALA A 139 16.65 -20.77 -3.66
C ALA A 139 16.10 -19.35 -3.43
N VAL A 140 16.45 -18.75 -2.29
CA VAL A 140 16.06 -17.38 -1.94
C VAL A 140 17.25 -16.57 -1.43
N TRP A 141 17.17 -15.25 -1.60
CA TRP A 141 18.05 -14.29 -0.97
C TRP A 141 17.29 -13.53 0.12
N GLU A 142 17.62 -13.82 1.37
CA GLU A 142 16.94 -13.29 2.56
C GLU A 142 17.44 -11.89 2.96
N ASN A 143 18.62 -11.49 2.50
CA ASN A 143 19.26 -10.25 2.91
C ASN A 143 18.78 -9.06 2.06
N ILE A 144 17.45 -8.87 1.98
CA ILE A 144 16.77 -7.79 1.27
C ILE A 144 15.41 -7.48 1.94
N ASP A 145 15.15 -6.21 2.22
CA ASP A 145 13.85 -5.74 2.72
C ASP A 145 13.58 -4.31 2.20
N PHE A 146 12.43 -4.09 1.54
CA PHE A 146 12.07 -2.77 1.00
C PHE A 146 11.31 -1.89 1.99
N ALA A 147 10.86 -2.43 3.12
CA ALA A 147 10.07 -1.76 4.15
C ALA A 147 10.81 -1.60 5.49
N HIS A 148 11.89 -2.34 5.75
CA HIS A 148 12.65 -2.33 7.01
C HIS A 148 14.16 -2.18 6.79
N GLU A 149 14.91 -2.12 7.90
CA GLU A 149 16.39 -2.13 7.95
C GLU A 149 17.11 -1.04 7.15
N ALA A 150 16.36 -0.06 6.65
CA ALA A 150 16.86 1.03 5.84
C ALA A 150 16.12 2.35 6.16
N PRO A 151 16.63 3.51 5.70
CA PRO A 151 15.97 4.81 5.90
C PRO A 151 14.53 4.89 5.36
N GLY A 152 14.14 3.97 4.48
CA GLY A 152 12.78 3.82 3.98
C GLY A 152 11.75 3.38 5.03
N PHE A 153 12.18 2.84 6.17
CA PHE A 153 11.30 2.25 7.19
C PHE A 153 10.14 3.17 7.62
N ALA A 154 10.47 4.35 8.16
CA ALA A 154 9.48 5.29 8.66
C ALA A 154 8.56 5.86 7.56
N PRO A 155 9.06 6.35 6.39
CA PRO A 155 8.18 6.85 5.35
C PRO A 155 7.31 5.76 4.71
N TRP A 156 7.82 4.53 4.53
CA TRP A 156 7.05 3.40 3.99
C TRP A 156 5.85 3.09 4.89
N HIS A 157 6.09 2.87 6.19
CA HIS A 157 5.03 2.55 7.15
C HIS A 157 4.05 3.72 7.39
N ARG A 158 4.51 4.97 7.28
CA ARG A 158 3.63 6.13 7.32
C ARG A 158 2.63 6.11 6.17
N PHE A 159 3.10 5.87 4.94
CA PHE A 159 2.24 5.83 3.77
C PHE A 159 1.31 4.62 3.78
N PHE A 160 1.82 3.46 4.22
CA PHE A 160 1.03 2.26 4.48
C PHE A 160 -0.18 2.54 5.37
N LEU A 161 0.03 3.16 6.54
CA LEU A 161 -1.06 3.49 7.47
C LEU A 161 -2.04 4.51 6.89
N LEU A 162 -1.57 5.48 6.09
CA LEU A 162 -2.43 6.46 5.44
C LEU A 162 -3.35 5.81 4.41
N LEU A 163 -2.82 4.90 3.59
CA LEU A 163 -3.61 4.12 2.64
C LEU A 163 -4.59 3.18 3.35
N TRP A 164 -4.15 2.49 4.41
CA TRP A 164 -5.01 1.57 5.15
C TRP A 164 -6.20 2.27 5.78
N GLU A 165 -5.95 3.40 6.45
CA GLU A 165 -7.00 4.24 7.01
C GLU A 165 -7.99 4.71 5.93
N ARG A 166 -7.47 5.11 4.76
CA ARG A 166 -8.29 5.56 3.63
C ARG A 166 -9.19 4.46 3.06
N GLU A 167 -8.67 3.26 2.86
CA GLU A 167 -9.47 2.14 2.34
C GLU A 167 -10.55 1.70 3.34
N ILE A 168 -10.27 1.75 4.64
CA ILE A 168 -11.31 1.53 5.66
C ILE A 168 -12.37 2.65 5.65
N GLN A 169 -11.96 3.93 5.54
CA GLN A 169 -12.90 5.05 5.43
C GLN A 169 -13.85 4.88 4.23
N LYS A 170 -13.30 4.50 3.06
CA LYS A 170 -14.06 4.26 1.83
C LYS A 170 -15.06 3.11 2.01
N MET A 171 -14.57 1.97 2.50
CA MET A 171 -15.40 0.78 2.73
C MET A 171 -16.53 1.05 3.73
N ALA A 172 -16.24 1.76 4.82
CA ALA A 172 -17.21 2.03 5.87
C ALA A 172 -18.14 3.22 5.56
N GLY A 173 -17.81 4.04 4.57
CA GLY A 173 -18.49 5.32 4.32
C GLY A 173 -18.33 6.33 5.47
N ASP A 174 -17.37 6.11 6.38
CA ASP A 174 -17.06 6.99 7.50
C ASP A 174 -15.73 7.68 7.21
N GLU A 175 -15.78 8.85 6.55
CA GLU A 175 -14.58 9.60 6.29
C GLU A 175 -13.84 9.97 7.59
N ASP A 176 -14.54 10.17 8.71
CA ASP A 176 -14.03 10.60 10.04
C ASP A 176 -13.39 9.49 10.88
N PHE A 177 -13.37 8.26 10.36
CA PHE A 177 -12.61 7.17 10.96
C PHE A 177 -11.10 7.46 10.97
N THR A 178 -10.45 7.09 12.08
CA THR A 178 -8.98 7.08 12.20
C THR A 178 -8.50 5.81 12.88
N ILE A 179 -7.31 5.35 12.50
CA ILE A 179 -6.64 4.24 13.19
C ILE A 179 -6.03 4.78 14.49
N PRO A 180 -6.43 4.27 15.68
CA PRO A 180 -5.82 4.68 16.94
C PRO A 180 -4.39 4.15 17.06
N TYR A 181 -3.62 4.71 17.98
CA TYR A 181 -2.29 4.22 18.31
C TYR A 181 -2.26 3.56 19.69
N TRP A 182 -1.28 2.68 19.89
CA TRP A 182 -0.97 2.07 21.18
C TRP A 182 0.36 2.62 21.68
N ASP A 183 0.33 3.25 22.85
CA ASP A 183 1.53 3.61 23.63
C ASP A 183 2.06 2.35 24.36
N TRP A 184 3.14 1.77 23.84
CA TRP A 184 3.65 0.43 24.18
C TRP A 184 4.59 0.40 25.38
#